data_AF-A0A4P9YXL3-F1
#
_entry.id   AF-A0A4P9YXL3-F1
#
_cell.length_a   1.000
_cell.length_b   1.000
_cell.length_c   1.000
_cell.angle_alpha   90.00
_cell.angle_beta   90.00
_cell.angle_gamma   90.00
#
_symmetry.space_group_name_H-M   'P 1'
#
loop_
_entity.id
_entity.type
_entity.pdbx_description
1 polymer ?
#
loop_
_entity_poly.entity_id
_entity_poly.type
_entity_poly.pdbx_seq_one_letter_code
_entity_poly.pdbx_strand_id
1 'polypeptide(L)'
;FKGFSGKWSSDMVRELQRSHQVEYVEPQRILRVAGEQATSPSSWGLARISPSSHAHPDGAGAGIDIWIIDTGIMTAHPEFEGRARMSANFVAGEDTADLHGHGTHVAGIAGSMTYGVAKKASLIGVKVLDGQGAGSEADVIAGIQHAVQTARRGKSVINLSMSGTKSRAIDDAVNAAVAAGFPLVVAAGN
;
A
#
# COMPACT_ATOMS: atom_id res chain seq x y z
N PHE A 1 15.68 6.19 -2.72
CA PHE A 1 15.40 7.26 -1.75
C PHE A 1 16.26 7.05 -0.51
N LYS A 2 16.83 8.11 0.07
CA LYS A 2 17.61 8.06 1.30
C LYS A 2 17.04 9.12 2.25
N GLY A 3 16.68 8.73 3.46
CA GLY A 3 16.09 9.61 4.45
C GLY A 3 15.95 8.90 5.79
N PHE A 4 15.59 9.66 6.83
CA PHE A 4 15.36 9.15 8.17
C PHE A 4 14.25 9.96 8.85
N SER A 5 13.57 9.36 9.81
CA SER A 5 12.49 9.97 10.60
C SER A 5 12.78 9.84 12.09
N GLY A 6 12.12 10.66 12.91
CA GLY A 6 12.39 10.75 14.33
C GLY A 6 11.73 11.94 15.00
N LYS A 7 11.85 11.99 16.32
CA LYS A 7 11.40 13.12 17.15
C LYS A 7 12.62 13.92 17.57
N TRP A 8 12.64 15.20 17.25
CA TRP A 8 13.78 16.09 17.50
C TRP A 8 13.34 17.39 18.15
N SER A 9 14.27 18.01 18.90
CA SER A 9 14.08 19.37 19.40
C SER A 9 14.11 20.38 18.25
N SER A 10 13.52 21.56 18.46
CA SER A 10 13.56 22.64 17.47
C SER A 10 14.98 23.10 17.13
N ASP A 11 15.92 22.98 18.07
CA ASP A 11 17.35 23.27 17.82
C ASP A 11 17.96 22.26 16.85
N MET A 12 17.72 20.96 17.08
CA MET A 12 18.21 19.91 16.20
C MET A 12 17.60 20.01 14.81
N VAL A 13 16.30 20.34 14.70
CA VAL A 13 15.67 20.60 13.39
C VAL A 13 16.37 21.75 12.64
N ARG A 14 16.70 22.85 13.33
CA ARG A 14 17.45 23.96 12.73
C ARG A 14 18.86 23.58 12.31
N GLU A 15 19.52 22.72 13.08
CA GLU A 15 20.85 22.20 12.74
C GLU A 15 20.79 21.33 11.49
N LEU A 16 19.83 20.41 11.41
CA LEU A 16 19.60 19.58 10.23
C LEU A 16 19.29 20.43 8.98
N GLN A 17 18.44 21.46 9.10
CA GLN A 17 18.10 22.36 7.99
C GLN A 17 19.30 23.17 7.46
N ARG A 18 20.36 23.36 8.27
CA ARG A 18 21.58 24.08 7.85
C ARG A 18 22.68 23.16 7.35
N SER A 19 22.53 21.85 7.53
CA SER A 19 23.54 20.89 7.11
C SER A 19 23.56 20.73 5.59
N HIS A 20 24.72 20.87 4.97
CA HIS A 20 24.91 20.60 3.54
C HIS A 20 24.67 19.13 3.15
N GLN A 21 24.52 18.23 4.14
CA GLN A 21 24.21 16.82 3.91
C GLN A 21 22.70 16.54 3.90
N VAL A 22 21.87 17.54 4.23
CA VAL A 22 20.41 17.41 4.31
C VAL A 22 19.77 18.26 3.22
N GLU A 23 19.04 17.61 2.32
CA GLU A 23 18.38 18.31 1.20
C GLU A 23 17.14 19.10 1.67
N TYR A 24 16.33 18.51 2.54
CA TYR A 24 15.19 19.17 3.17
C TYR A 24 14.81 18.49 4.48
N VAL A 25 14.04 19.21 5.29
CA VAL A 25 13.35 18.69 6.47
C VAL A 25 11.88 19.05 6.34
N GLU A 26 10.99 18.08 6.51
CA GLU A 26 9.54 18.32 6.57
C GLU A 26 8.93 17.71 7.84
N PRO A 27 7.84 18.29 8.38
CA PRO A 27 7.13 17.68 9.50
C PRO A 27 6.44 16.39 9.04
N GLN A 28 6.58 15.34 9.84
CA GLN A 28 5.89 14.07 9.61
C GLN A 28 4.38 14.24 9.77
N ARG A 29 3.62 13.74 8.80
CA ARG A 29 2.15 13.76 8.81
C ARG A 29 1.57 12.36 8.86
N ILE A 30 0.25 12.31 8.97
CA ILE A 30 -0.55 11.09 9.06
C ILE A 30 -1.32 10.90 7.76
N LEU A 31 -1.25 9.69 7.21
CA LEU A 31 -2.11 9.21 6.14
C LEU A 31 -3.25 8.40 6.75
N ARG A 32 -4.37 8.34 6.03
CA ARG A 32 -5.55 7.58 6.39
C ARG A 32 -6.04 6.74 5.23
N VAL A 33 -6.75 5.65 5.53
CA VAL A 33 -7.49 4.87 4.53
C VAL A 33 -8.34 5.79 3.64
N ALA A 34 -8.32 5.53 2.33
CA ALA A 34 -9.04 6.34 1.37
C ALA A 34 -10.44 5.77 1.12
N GLY A 35 -11.39 6.22 1.93
CA GLY A 35 -12.80 5.83 1.84
C GLY A 35 -13.15 4.60 2.66
N GLU A 36 -14.37 4.60 3.18
CA GLU A 36 -14.97 3.49 3.91
C GLU A 36 -16.34 3.23 3.30
N GLN A 37 -16.66 1.95 3.06
CA GLN A 37 -17.96 1.58 2.49
C GLN A 37 -18.73 0.74 3.49
N ALA A 38 -19.78 1.35 4.06
CA ALA A 38 -20.58 0.76 5.14
C ALA A 38 -21.62 -0.28 4.67
N THR A 39 -21.81 -0.46 3.36
CA THR A 39 -22.82 -1.37 2.79
C THR A 39 -22.19 -2.29 1.74
N SER A 40 -22.66 -3.54 1.64
CA SER A 40 -22.17 -4.52 0.66
C SER A 40 -22.24 -3.93 -0.76
N PRO A 41 -21.10 -3.59 -1.38
CA PRO A 41 -21.11 -2.97 -2.69
C PRO A 41 -21.62 -3.98 -3.72
N SER A 42 -22.49 -3.53 -4.63
CA SER A 42 -22.80 -4.33 -5.81
C SER A 42 -21.53 -4.48 -6.65
N SER A 43 -21.36 -5.63 -7.32
CA SER A 43 -20.16 -5.95 -8.12
C SER A 43 -20.06 -5.18 -9.44
N TRP A 44 -20.84 -4.11 -9.60
CA TRP A 44 -20.95 -3.31 -10.83
C TRP A 44 -19.59 -2.77 -11.31
N GLY A 45 -18.68 -2.46 -10.39
CA GLY A 45 -17.34 -1.96 -10.70
C GLY A 45 -16.53 -2.96 -11.55
N LEU A 46 -16.64 -4.26 -11.29
CA LEU A 46 -15.96 -5.30 -12.06
C LEU A 46 -16.47 -5.36 -13.51
N ALA A 47 -17.80 -5.28 -13.68
CA ALA A 47 -18.40 -5.20 -14.99
C ALA A 47 -17.96 -3.92 -15.73
N ARG A 48 -17.88 -2.79 -15.02
CA ARG A 48 -17.51 -1.49 -15.61
C ARG A 48 -16.10 -1.45 -16.19
N ILE A 49 -15.15 -2.15 -15.59
CA ILE A 49 -13.74 -2.21 -16.02
C ILE A 49 -13.43 -3.42 -16.90
N SER A 50 -14.41 -4.30 -17.14
CA SER A 50 -14.21 -5.46 -18.02
C SER A 50 -14.16 -5.03 -19.49
N PRO A 51 -13.23 -5.57 -20.30
CA PRO A 51 -13.21 -5.31 -21.74
C PRO A 51 -14.47 -5.88 -22.40
N SER A 52 -14.98 -5.21 -23.44
CA SER A 52 -16.22 -5.56 -24.14
C SER A 52 -16.24 -6.98 -24.75
N SER A 53 -15.08 -7.60 -24.91
CA SER A 53 -14.92 -8.92 -25.52
C SER A 53 -15.08 -10.11 -24.57
N HIS A 54 -15.29 -9.92 -23.25
CA HIS A 54 -15.34 -10.98 -22.23
C HIS A 54 -14.10 -11.92 -22.22
N ALA A 55 -13.07 -11.61 -23.00
CA ALA A 55 -11.82 -12.33 -23.03
C ALA A 55 -11.03 -11.92 -21.79
N HIS A 56 -11.30 -12.59 -20.67
CA HIS A 56 -10.39 -12.56 -19.54
C HIS A 56 -9.04 -13.10 -20.02
N PRO A 57 -7.93 -12.36 -19.87
CA PRO A 57 -6.62 -12.89 -20.25
C PRO A 57 -6.43 -14.22 -19.51
N ASP A 58 -6.11 -15.29 -20.24
CA ASP A 58 -6.15 -16.70 -19.80
C ASP A 58 -5.42 -16.96 -18.46
N GLY A 59 -4.51 -16.07 -18.06
CA GLY A 59 -3.75 -16.17 -16.82
C GLY A 59 -4.43 -15.62 -15.56
N ALA A 60 -5.44 -14.74 -15.66
CA ALA A 60 -6.11 -14.08 -14.51
C ALA A 60 -5.14 -13.51 -13.43
N GLY A 61 -3.95 -13.04 -13.83
CA GLY A 61 -2.90 -12.54 -12.93
C GLY A 61 -1.98 -13.61 -12.32
N ALA A 62 -2.08 -14.88 -12.74
CA ALA A 62 -1.20 -15.95 -12.27
C ALA A 62 0.28 -15.57 -12.44
N GLY A 63 1.06 -15.76 -11.37
CA GLY A 63 2.49 -15.44 -11.33
C GLY A 63 2.82 -13.96 -11.10
N ILE A 64 1.80 -13.10 -10.93
CA ILE A 64 1.95 -11.69 -10.55
C ILE A 64 1.65 -11.50 -9.06
N ASP A 65 2.44 -10.65 -8.41
CA ASP A 65 2.23 -10.24 -7.01
C ASP A 65 1.55 -8.88 -6.98
N ILE A 66 0.48 -8.75 -6.20
CA ILE A 66 -0.15 -7.46 -5.89
C ILE A 66 0.20 -7.13 -4.44
N TRP A 67 0.98 -6.08 -4.26
CA TRP A 67 1.40 -5.58 -2.96
C TRP A 67 0.37 -4.58 -2.43
N ILE A 68 -0.26 -4.92 -1.33
CA ILE A 68 -1.25 -4.09 -0.64
C ILE A 68 -0.55 -3.49 0.57
N ILE A 69 -0.12 -2.23 0.42
CA ILE A 69 0.46 -1.45 1.51
C ILE A 69 -0.73 -0.73 2.17
N ASP A 70 -1.16 -1.18 3.35
CA ASP A 70 -2.46 -0.80 3.95
C ASP A 70 -2.55 -1.15 5.46
N THR A 71 -3.74 -1.43 6.00
CA THR A 71 -4.00 -1.83 7.40
C THR A 71 -3.61 -3.28 7.73
N GLY A 72 -3.18 -4.05 6.71
CA GLY A 72 -2.90 -5.48 6.79
C GLY A 72 -3.78 -6.28 5.81
N ILE A 73 -3.66 -7.60 5.84
CA ILE A 73 -4.58 -8.52 5.12
C ILE A 73 -4.91 -9.70 6.05
N MET A 74 -6.19 -10.07 6.13
CA MET A 74 -6.62 -11.35 6.71
C MET A 74 -6.21 -12.51 5.78
N THR A 75 -4.95 -12.94 5.87
CA THR A 75 -4.35 -13.93 4.94
C THR A 75 -5.09 -15.27 4.90
N ALA A 76 -5.73 -15.67 6.00
CA ALA A 76 -6.53 -16.88 6.10
C ALA A 76 -7.96 -16.75 5.54
N HIS A 77 -8.33 -15.61 4.96
CA HIS A 77 -9.66 -15.43 4.39
C HIS A 77 -9.90 -16.43 3.24
N PRO A 78 -10.99 -17.22 3.25
CA PRO A 78 -11.21 -18.30 2.27
C PRO A 78 -11.15 -17.84 0.81
N GLU A 79 -11.64 -16.63 0.52
CA GLU A 79 -11.59 -16.01 -0.82
C GLU A 79 -10.18 -15.78 -1.37
N PHE A 80 -9.13 -15.84 -0.55
CA PHE A 80 -7.76 -15.75 -1.01
C PHE A 80 -7.15 -17.10 -1.35
N GLU A 81 -7.79 -18.22 -1.00
CA GLU A 81 -7.36 -19.58 -1.38
C GLU A 81 -5.88 -19.88 -1.05
N GLY A 82 -5.36 -19.31 0.05
CA GLY A 82 -3.96 -19.44 0.45
C GLY A 82 -2.96 -18.63 -0.37
N ARG A 83 -3.40 -17.76 -1.29
CA ARG A 83 -2.55 -16.89 -2.12
C ARG A 83 -2.15 -15.59 -1.42
N ALA A 84 -2.67 -15.32 -0.24
CA ALA A 84 -2.36 -14.13 0.55
C ALA A 84 -1.30 -14.43 1.62
N ARG A 85 -0.35 -13.51 1.80
CA ARG A 85 0.64 -13.53 2.89
C ARG A 85 0.99 -12.13 3.36
N MET A 86 1.37 -12.00 4.63
CA MET A 86 1.99 -10.77 5.14
C MET A 86 3.49 -10.78 4.86
N SER A 87 4.05 -9.63 4.49
CA SER A 87 5.48 -9.47 4.26
C SER A 87 6.19 -8.61 5.29
N ALA A 88 5.50 -7.63 5.88
CA ALA A 88 6.03 -6.75 6.91
C ALA A 88 4.91 -6.05 7.68
N ASN A 89 5.24 -5.59 8.89
CA ASN A 89 4.42 -4.67 9.68
C ASN A 89 5.33 -3.55 10.21
N PHE A 90 4.95 -2.31 9.94
CA PHE A 90 5.64 -1.10 10.41
C PHE A 90 4.86 -0.37 11.51
N VAL A 91 3.65 -0.82 11.85
CA VAL A 91 2.85 -0.26 12.93
C VAL A 91 3.37 -0.78 14.28
N ALA A 92 3.97 0.11 15.06
CA ALA A 92 4.48 -0.22 16.37
C ALA A 92 3.36 -0.59 17.36
N GLY A 93 3.54 -1.71 18.07
CA GLY A 93 2.58 -2.16 19.09
C GLY A 93 1.40 -2.98 18.56
N GLU A 94 1.31 -3.19 17.24
CA GLU A 94 0.35 -4.09 16.61
C GLU A 94 1.05 -5.31 16.00
N ASP A 95 0.33 -6.41 15.84
CA ASP A 95 0.80 -7.55 15.05
C ASP A 95 0.51 -7.34 13.55
N THR A 96 0.74 -8.37 12.73
CA THR A 96 0.47 -8.28 11.28
C THR A 96 -1.02 -8.39 10.91
N ALA A 97 -1.91 -8.59 11.87
CA ALA A 97 -3.33 -8.76 11.59
C ALA A 97 -3.95 -7.46 11.06
N ASP A 98 -4.93 -7.63 10.18
CA ASP A 98 -5.75 -6.52 9.73
C ASP A 98 -6.83 -6.21 10.77
N LEU A 99 -6.52 -5.28 11.68
CA LEU A 99 -7.41 -4.88 12.77
C LEU A 99 -8.50 -3.91 12.33
N HIS A 100 -8.41 -3.37 11.11
CA HIS A 100 -9.38 -2.42 10.56
C HIS A 100 -10.27 -3.05 9.49
N GLY A 101 -9.72 -3.94 8.66
CA GLY A 101 -10.42 -4.61 7.55
C GLY A 101 -10.31 -3.91 6.19
N HIS A 102 -9.75 -2.68 6.14
CA HIS A 102 -9.66 -1.92 4.89
C HIS A 102 -8.69 -2.59 3.90
N GLY A 103 -7.50 -2.98 4.35
CA GLY A 103 -6.53 -3.68 3.51
C GLY A 103 -7.03 -5.04 3.02
N THR A 104 -7.78 -5.79 3.83
CA THR A 104 -8.45 -7.03 3.41
C THR A 104 -9.49 -6.77 2.33
N HIS A 105 -10.29 -5.70 2.47
CA HIS A 105 -11.28 -5.31 1.46
C HIS A 105 -10.62 -4.93 0.13
N VAL A 106 -9.56 -4.11 0.18
CA VAL A 106 -8.76 -3.73 -1.01
C VAL A 106 -8.12 -4.96 -1.67
N ALA A 107 -7.54 -5.88 -0.89
CA ALA A 107 -6.99 -7.14 -1.37
C ALA A 107 -8.08 -8.02 -2.02
N GLY A 108 -9.30 -8.00 -1.47
CA GLY A 108 -10.48 -8.65 -2.01
C GLY A 108 -10.81 -8.19 -3.43
N ILE A 109 -10.90 -6.88 -3.63
CA ILE A 109 -11.15 -6.29 -4.96
C ILE A 109 -10.01 -6.65 -5.92
N ALA A 110 -8.77 -6.62 -5.45
CA ALA A 110 -7.61 -6.91 -6.29
C ALA A 110 -7.59 -8.37 -6.78
N GLY A 111 -7.80 -9.35 -5.89
CA GLY A 111 -7.48 -10.75 -6.20
C GLY A 111 -8.25 -11.84 -5.47
N SER A 112 -9.42 -11.54 -4.87
CA SER A 112 -10.30 -12.61 -4.34
C SER A 112 -10.80 -13.55 -5.44
N MET A 113 -11.16 -14.77 -5.06
CA MET A 113 -11.75 -15.77 -5.95
C MET A 113 -13.05 -15.27 -6.61
N THR A 114 -13.96 -14.69 -5.83
CA THR A 114 -15.29 -14.29 -6.32
C THR A 114 -15.25 -12.91 -6.97
N TYR A 115 -14.66 -11.92 -6.31
CA TYR A 115 -14.75 -10.51 -6.68
C TYR A 115 -13.43 -9.88 -7.13
N GLY A 116 -12.36 -10.66 -7.25
CA GLY A 116 -11.06 -10.16 -7.67
C GLY A 116 -11.02 -9.82 -9.15
N VAL A 117 -10.31 -8.74 -9.49
CA VAL A 117 -9.94 -8.43 -10.87
C VAL A 117 -8.90 -9.42 -11.39
N ALA A 118 -7.85 -9.68 -10.59
CA ALA A 118 -6.76 -10.59 -10.89
C ALA A 118 -6.85 -11.84 -9.99
N LYS A 119 -7.85 -12.68 -10.25
CA LYS A 119 -8.27 -13.81 -9.40
C LYS A 119 -7.20 -14.87 -9.11
N LYS A 120 -6.09 -14.92 -9.86
CA LYS A 120 -4.98 -15.86 -9.64
C LYS A 120 -3.69 -15.19 -9.19
N ALA A 121 -3.70 -13.88 -8.91
CA ALA A 121 -2.55 -13.18 -8.37
C ALA A 121 -2.25 -13.59 -6.92
N SER A 122 -1.00 -13.42 -6.51
CA SER A 122 -0.59 -13.51 -5.11
C SER A 122 -0.78 -12.16 -4.42
N LEU A 123 -1.36 -12.16 -3.22
CA LEU A 123 -1.66 -10.95 -2.45
C LEU A 123 -0.62 -10.79 -1.34
N ILE A 124 0.14 -9.70 -1.38
CA ILE A 124 1.24 -9.46 -0.44
C ILE A 124 0.90 -8.26 0.44
N GLY A 125 0.61 -8.50 1.71
CA GLY A 125 0.26 -7.44 2.66
C GLY A 125 1.49 -6.80 3.30
N VAL A 126 1.49 -5.47 3.37
CA VAL A 126 2.45 -4.68 4.16
C VAL A 126 1.64 -3.73 5.04
N LYS A 127 1.68 -3.96 6.35
CA LYS A 127 0.90 -3.18 7.30
C LYS A 127 1.64 -1.88 7.65
N VAL A 128 1.04 -0.75 7.29
CA VAL A 128 1.54 0.61 7.58
C VAL A 128 0.48 1.51 8.21
N LEU A 129 -0.78 1.05 8.27
CA LEU A 129 -1.88 1.71 8.94
C LEU A 129 -2.35 0.86 10.13
N ASP A 130 -2.65 1.53 11.24
CA ASP A 130 -3.08 0.95 12.50
C ASP A 130 -4.54 0.47 12.46
N GLY A 131 -5.03 -0.10 13.57
CA GLY A 131 -6.42 -0.54 13.71
C GLY A 131 -7.47 0.58 13.60
N GLN A 132 -7.05 1.84 13.55
CA GLN A 132 -7.92 3.02 13.31
C GLN A 132 -7.73 3.58 11.88
N GLY A 133 -7.04 2.84 11.01
CA GLY A 133 -6.87 3.21 9.61
C GLY A 133 -5.92 4.39 9.43
N ALA A 134 -5.07 4.68 10.40
CA ALA A 134 -4.12 5.78 10.39
C ALA A 134 -2.68 5.28 10.40
N GLY A 135 -1.78 5.97 9.70
CA GLY A 135 -0.36 5.61 9.72
C GLY A 135 0.50 6.81 9.40
N SER A 136 1.75 6.75 9.84
CA SER A 136 2.65 7.88 9.61
C SER A 136 3.28 7.84 8.21
N GLU A 137 3.64 9.01 7.67
CA GLU A 137 4.41 9.09 6.43
C GLU A 137 5.68 8.22 6.49
N ALA A 138 6.34 8.15 7.64
CA ALA A 138 7.53 7.33 7.83
C ALA A 138 7.24 5.83 7.64
N ASP A 139 6.14 5.33 8.22
CA ASP A 139 5.76 3.91 8.13
C ASP A 139 5.34 3.56 6.69
N VAL A 140 4.63 4.47 6.02
CA VAL A 140 4.24 4.32 4.62
C VAL A 140 5.48 4.29 3.72
N ILE A 141 6.43 5.21 3.91
CA ILE A 141 7.70 5.22 3.17
C ILE A 141 8.49 3.93 3.42
N ALA A 142 8.55 3.46 4.67
CA ALA A 142 9.21 2.20 5.02
C ALA A 142 8.54 1.00 4.32
N GLY A 143 7.20 0.98 4.26
CA GLY A 143 6.44 -0.01 3.52
C GLY A 143 6.73 -0.02 2.02
N ILE A 144 6.79 1.17 1.38
CA ILE A 144 7.14 1.31 -0.04
C ILE A 144 8.56 0.81 -0.28
N GLN A 145 9.52 1.21 0.56
CA GLN A 145 10.91 0.78 0.43
C GLN A 145 11.05 -0.74 0.58
N HIS A 146 10.38 -1.32 1.57
CA HIS A 146 10.37 -2.76 1.79
C HIS A 146 9.82 -3.50 0.57
N ALA A 147 8.69 -3.03 0.01
CA ALA A 147 8.14 -3.61 -1.21
C ALA A 147 9.13 -3.53 -2.38
N VAL A 148 9.74 -2.37 -2.64
CA VAL A 148 10.73 -2.21 -3.72
C VAL A 148 11.95 -3.12 -3.55
N GLN A 149 12.40 -3.35 -2.32
CA GLN A 149 13.57 -4.18 -2.02
C GLN A 149 13.29 -5.68 -2.10
N THR A 150 12.06 -6.10 -1.85
CA THR A 150 11.70 -7.53 -1.72
C THR A 150 10.84 -8.05 -2.85
N ALA A 151 10.14 -7.19 -3.58
CA ALA A 151 9.25 -7.55 -4.67
C ALA A 151 10.00 -8.01 -5.93
N ARG A 152 9.31 -8.81 -6.74
CA ARG A 152 9.85 -9.33 -8.00
C ARG A 152 9.65 -8.30 -9.10
N ARG A 153 10.73 -7.62 -9.49
CA ARG A 153 10.71 -6.64 -10.58
C ARG A 153 10.08 -7.23 -11.85
N GLY A 154 9.18 -6.49 -12.49
CA GLY A 154 8.44 -6.93 -13.68
C GLY A 154 7.33 -7.96 -13.43
N LYS A 155 7.14 -8.40 -12.17
CA LYS A 155 6.06 -9.33 -11.76
C LYS A 155 5.31 -8.83 -10.53
N SER A 156 5.40 -7.54 -10.22
CA SER A 156 4.76 -6.96 -9.04
C SER A 156 4.15 -5.59 -9.36
N VAL A 157 2.98 -5.32 -8.79
CA VAL A 157 2.32 -4.02 -8.76
C VAL A 157 2.06 -3.64 -7.31
N ILE A 158 2.20 -2.36 -6.97
CA ILE A 158 2.01 -1.85 -5.60
C ILE A 158 0.75 -0.97 -5.57
N ASN A 159 -0.10 -1.19 -4.57
CA ASN A 159 -1.31 -0.42 -4.32
C ASN A 159 -1.23 0.30 -2.97
N LEU A 160 -1.56 1.59 -2.99
CA LEU A 160 -1.63 2.49 -1.84
C LEU A 160 -3.04 3.11 -1.78
N SER A 161 -3.98 2.43 -1.11
CA SER A 161 -5.37 2.91 -0.96
C SER A 161 -5.52 3.83 0.25
N MET A 162 -4.61 4.80 0.37
CA MET A 162 -4.58 5.76 1.46
C MET A 162 -4.29 7.14 0.91
N SER A 163 -4.65 8.15 1.68
CA SER A 163 -4.43 9.54 1.30
C SER A 163 -4.04 10.37 2.52
N GLY A 164 -3.45 11.51 2.25
CA GLY A 164 -3.05 12.49 3.24
C GLY A 164 -2.81 13.83 2.58
N THR A 165 -2.35 14.80 3.36
CA THR A 165 -1.87 16.07 2.81
C THR A 165 -0.58 15.86 2.01
N LYS A 166 -0.29 16.76 1.07
CA LYS A 166 0.92 16.73 0.24
C LYS A 166 2.20 16.56 1.08
N SER A 167 3.04 15.61 0.68
CA SER A 167 4.36 15.31 1.26
C SER A 167 5.39 15.10 0.18
N ARG A 168 6.52 15.81 0.29
CA ARG A 168 7.63 15.65 -0.65
C ARG A 168 8.30 14.29 -0.46
N ALA A 169 8.43 13.80 0.77
CA ALA A 169 9.07 12.51 1.05
C ALA A 169 8.26 11.33 0.50
N ILE A 170 6.93 11.39 0.57
CA ILE A 170 6.06 10.39 -0.07
C ILE A 170 6.19 10.45 -1.59
N ASP A 171 6.13 11.64 -2.19
CA ASP A 171 6.30 11.82 -3.64
C ASP A 171 7.65 11.25 -4.11
N ASP A 172 8.75 11.56 -3.39
CA ASP A 172 10.09 11.06 -3.70
C ASP A 172 10.19 9.52 -3.56
N ALA A 173 9.53 8.94 -2.55
CA ALA A 173 9.50 7.49 -2.35
C ALA A 173 8.72 6.78 -3.47
N VAL A 174 7.55 7.31 -3.85
CA VAL A 174 6.73 6.80 -4.97
C VAL A 174 7.49 6.91 -6.29
N ASN A 175 8.07 8.07 -6.58
CA ASN A 175 8.87 8.28 -7.80
C ASN A 175 10.07 7.34 -7.86
N ALA A 176 10.75 7.10 -6.73
CA ALA A 176 11.85 6.14 -6.67
C ALA A 176 11.39 4.69 -6.93
N ALA A 177 10.21 4.29 -6.44
CA ALA A 177 9.66 2.97 -6.70
C ALA A 177 9.31 2.77 -8.18
N VAL A 178 8.69 3.78 -8.80
CA VAL A 178 8.38 3.79 -10.24
C VAL A 178 9.66 3.73 -11.08
N ALA A 179 10.67 4.54 -10.76
CA ALA A 179 11.97 4.51 -11.43
C ALA A 179 12.69 3.15 -11.27
N ALA A 180 12.47 2.45 -10.16
CA ALA A 180 12.97 1.09 -9.95
C ALA A 180 12.21 0.02 -10.77
N GLY A 181 11.14 0.39 -11.48
CA GLY A 181 10.37 -0.50 -12.34
C GLY A 181 9.20 -1.20 -11.63
N PHE A 182 8.69 -0.62 -10.55
CA PHE A 182 7.48 -1.06 -9.87
C PHE A 182 6.33 -0.10 -10.17
N PRO A 183 5.28 -0.52 -10.89
CA PRO A 183 4.08 0.30 -11.07
C PRO A 183 3.37 0.50 -9.74
N LEU A 184 2.99 1.73 -9.44
CA LEU A 184 2.22 2.11 -8.25
C LEU A 184 0.84 2.64 -8.65
N VAL A 185 -0.18 2.22 -7.92
CA VAL A 185 -1.55 2.76 -7.99
C VAL A 185 -1.88 3.38 -6.64
N VAL A 186 -2.35 4.63 -6.65
CA VAL A 186 -2.60 5.42 -5.44
C VAL A 186 -3.99 6.04 -5.50
N ALA A 187 -4.70 6.05 -4.37
CA ALA A 187 -6.00 6.73 -4.28
C ALA A 187 -5.85 8.25 -4.39
N ALA A 188 -6.77 8.91 -5.09
CA ALA A 188 -6.74 10.37 -5.26
C ALA A 188 -7.12 11.15 -3.98
N GLY A 189 -7.78 10.50 -3.03
CA GLY A 189 -8.31 11.11 -1.79
C GLY A 189 -9.82 11.37 -1.86
N ASN A 190 -10.46 11.47 -0.68
CA ASN A 190 -11.90 11.69 -0.48
C ASN A 190 -12.14 12.80 0.55
#